data_AF-A0A6A4VQW9-F1
#
_entry.id   AF-A0A6A4VQW9-F1
#
_cell.length_a   1.000
_cell.length_b   1.000
_cell.length_c   1.000
_cell.angle_alpha   90.00
_cell.angle_beta   90.00
_cell.angle_gamma   90.00
#
_symmetry.space_group_name_H-M   'P 1'
#
loop_
_entity.id
_entity.type
_entity.pdbx_description
1 polymer ?
#
loop_
_entity_poly.entity_id
_entity_poly.type
_entity_poly.pdbx_seq_one_letter_code
_entity_poly.pdbx_strand_id
1 'polypeptide(L)'
;MERNPGCELDLAWVNSVIVDLPAVKRRADTMGTKRTVKKEWQAAWLLRAISCIDLTTLSGDDTAANVMRLCHKVARPVRGDIVSALGVQELGVTCGAVCVYPSRVPDAVAALKKIGAAHIPVAAVATGFPSGQYSLKTRLEEIRLAVADGAAEIDIVINRERALCGDWQTVYDEVRLMREACGDAHMKTILAVGELGSLANVYKASLVCMMAGADFIKTSTGKEGVNAILPVGVVMCRAIRAYHERTGYRVGFKPAGGIRSAKDSLVWLILMKEELGNAWLNSTMFRIGASSLLGDIERQLFHHAFGRYAAAAELPMA
;
A
#
# COMPACT_ATOMS: atom_id res chain seq x y z
N MET A 1 0.30 -18.08 1.36
CA MET A 1 1.15 -17.50 2.43
C MET A 1 0.31 -17.49 3.69
N GLU A 2 0.86 -17.91 4.81
CA GLU A 2 0.09 -17.96 6.06
C GLU A 2 -0.26 -16.53 6.50
N ARG A 3 -1.54 -16.33 6.82
CA ARG A 3 -2.08 -15.04 7.25
C ARG A 3 -1.55 -14.71 8.65
N ASN A 4 -1.41 -13.43 8.99
CA ASN A 4 -1.12 -13.05 10.37
C ASN A 4 -2.36 -13.31 11.25
N PRO A 5 -2.35 -14.29 12.17
CA PRO A 5 -3.51 -14.56 13.02
C PRO A 5 -3.72 -13.51 14.11
N GLY A 6 -2.76 -12.59 14.28
CA GLY A 6 -2.66 -11.71 15.43
C GLY A 6 -2.14 -12.45 16.67
N CYS A 7 -2.00 -11.71 17.76
CA CYS A 7 -1.64 -12.22 19.08
C CYS A 7 -2.23 -11.30 20.17
N GLU A 8 -2.14 -11.72 21.42
CA GLU A 8 -2.53 -10.87 22.55
C GLU A 8 -1.76 -9.55 22.56
N LEU A 9 -2.42 -8.48 23.01
CA LEU A 9 -1.82 -7.16 23.11
C LEU A 9 -0.75 -7.16 24.21
N ASP A 10 0.49 -6.88 23.83
CA ASP A 10 1.60 -6.70 24.77
C ASP A 10 1.88 -5.20 24.99
N LEU A 11 1.19 -4.62 25.97
CA LEU A 11 1.38 -3.21 26.35
C LEU A 11 2.78 -2.92 26.88
N ALA A 12 3.48 -3.90 27.46
CA ALA A 12 4.85 -3.70 27.93
C ALA A 12 5.78 -3.46 26.73
N TRP A 13 5.63 -4.24 25.65
CA TRP A 13 6.38 -4.03 24.42
C TRP A 13 6.01 -2.71 23.73
N VAL A 14 4.72 -2.38 23.66
CA VAL A 14 4.28 -1.08 23.10
C VAL A 14 4.87 0.09 23.89
N ASN A 15 4.90 0.01 25.22
CA ASN A 15 5.42 1.06 26.09
C ASN A 15 6.95 1.13 26.11
N SER A 16 7.66 0.03 25.80
CA SER A 16 9.12 0.02 25.71
C SER A 16 9.67 0.61 24.40
N VAL A 17 8.81 1.00 23.46
CA VAL A 17 9.22 1.55 22.16
C VAL A 17 9.95 2.88 22.35
N ILE A 18 11.19 2.93 21.85
CA ILE A 18 12.02 4.13 21.76
C ILE A 18 12.45 4.31 20.30
N VAL A 19 12.35 5.53 19.79
CA VAL A 19 12.80 5.87 18.43
C VAL A 19 13.84 6.98 18.49
N ASP A 20 15.08 6.64 18.12
CA ASP A 20 16.15 7.61 17.89
C ASP A 20 15.90 8.34 16.55
N LEU A 21 15.31 9.53 16.64
CA LEU A 21 14.94 10.33 15.48
C LEU A 21 16.16 10.72 14.61
N PRO A 22 17.28 11.23 15.16
CA PRO A 22 18.50 11.45 14.38
C PRO A 22 18.99 10.21 13.62
N ALA A 23 19.01 9.04 14.25
CA ALA A 23 19.46 7.81 13.59
C ALA A 23 18.51 7.38 12.47
N VAL A 24 17.18 7.50 12.69
CA VAL A 24 16.19 7.20 11.65
C VAL A 24 16.33 8.15 10.46
N LYS A 25 16.51 9.45 10.70
CA LYS A 25 16.71 10.44 9.62
C LYS A 25 17.96 10.12 8.81
N ARG A 26 19.12 9.91 9.47
CA ARG A 26 20.36 9.49 8.78
C ARG A 26 20.14 8.23 7.95
N ARG A 27 19.44 7.23 8.49
CA ARG A 27 19.13 6.00 7.76
C ARG A 27 18.27 6.27 6.52
N ALA A 28 17.21 7.05 6.66
CA ALA A 28 16.33 7.43 5.56
C ALA A 28 17.08 8.18 4.45
N ASP A 29 17.95 9.13 4.82
CA ASP A 29 18.76 9.92 3.88
C ASP A 29 19.71 9.04 3.07
N THR A 30 20.20 7.92 3.62
CA THR A 30 21.04 6.98 2.86
C THR A 30 20.31 6.23 1.76
N MET A 31 18.97 6.15 1.78
CA MET A 31 18.21 5.35 0.80
C MET A 31 18.25 5.99 -0.59
N GLY A 32 18.26 7.32 -0.66
CA GLY A 32 18.26 8.08 -1.92
C GLY A 32 19.64 8.37 -2.49
N THR A 33 20.71 8.14 -1.73
CA THR A 33 22.10 8.49 -2.10
C THR A 33 22.91 7.32 -2.63
N LYS A 34 22.41 6.09 -2.48
CA LYS A 34 23.08 4.88 -2.99
C LYS A 34 23.03 4.81 -4.51
N ARG A 35 24.02 4.12 -5.09
CA ARG A 35 24.18 3.97 -6.55
C ARG A 35 22.88 3.41 -7.15
N THR A 36 22.29 4.18 -8.06
CA THR A 36 21.04 3.82 -8.72
C THR A 36 21.22 2.57 -9.58
N VAL A 37 20.21 1.70 -9.57
CA VAL A 37 20.10 0.57 -10.49
C VAL A 37 20.03 1.11 -11.92
N LYS A 38 20.83 0.58 -12.86
CA LYS A 38 20.95 1.12 -14.23
C LYS A 38 20.49 0.12 -15.28
N LYS A 39 20.12 0.65 -16.45
CA LYS A 39 19.81 -0.11 -17.67
C LYS A 39 18.76 -1.20 -17.44
N GLU A 40 19.00 -2.44 -17.87
CA GLU A 40 18.07 -3.56 -17.80
C GLU A 40 17.58 -3.84 -16.37
N TRP A 41 18.46 -3.66 -15.39
CA TRP A 41 18.11 -3.82 -13.98
C TRP A 41 17.15 -2.74 -13.50
N GLN A 42 17.29 -1.52 -14.02
CA GLN A 42 16.36 -0.44 -13.71
C GLN A 42 14.97 -0.77 -14.27
N ALA A 43 14.91 -1.22 -15.53
CA ALA A 43 13.66 -1.65 -16.16
C ALA A 43 13.00 -2.79 -15.37
N ALA A 44 13.77 -3.80 -14.95
CA ALA A 44 13.27 -4.91 -14.14
C ALA A 44 12.70 -4.44 -12.78
N TRP A 45 13.37 -3.50 -12.11
CA TRP A 45 12.87 -2.95 -10.84
C TRP A 45 11.64 -2.07 -11.03
N LEU A 46 11.54 -1.35 -12.14
CA LEU A 46 10.34 -0.58 -12.49
C LEU A 46 9.14 -1.49 -12.79
N LEU A 47 9.35 -2.60 -13.50
CA LEU A 47 8.32 -3.63 -13.70
C LEU A 47 7.91 -4.26 -12.36
N ARG A 48 8.88 -4.52 -11.45
CA ARG A 48 8.58 -4.95 -10.08
C ARG A 48 7.76 -3.90 -9.33
N ALA A 49 8.09 -2.62 -9.45
CA ALA A 49 7.33 -1.53 -8.82
C ALA A 49 5.88 -1.52 -9.32
N ILE A 50 5.65 -1.65 -10.64
CA ILE A 50 4.31 -1.78 -11.23
C ILE A 50 3.54 -2.94 -10.58
N SER A 51 4.16 -4.12 -10.45
CA SER A 51 3.51 -5.27 -9.82
C SER A 51 3.09 -5.05 -8.37
N CYS A 52 3.68 -4.06 -7.70
CA CYS A 52 3.34 -3.70 -6.33
C CYS A 52 2.37 -2.51 -6.28
N ILE A 53 1.95 -1.89 -7.38
CA ILE A 53 1.04 -0.73 -7.33
C ILE A 53 -0.39 -1.18 -6.98
N ASP A 54 -0.97 -0.55 -5.96
CA ASP A 54 -2.42 -0.50 -5.80
C ASP A 54 -2.91 0.74 -6.55
N LEU A 55 -3.36 0.54 -7.79
CA LEU A 55 -3.74 1.68 -8.64
C LEU A 55 -5.07 2.23 -8.13
N THR A 56 -5.02 3.46 -7.65
CA THR A 56 -6.06 4.00 -6.78
C THR A 56 -6.83 5.13 -7.46
N THR A 57 -8.16 5.09 -7.36
CA THR A 57 -9.01 6.28 -7.54
C THR A 57 -9.91 6.43 -6.32
N LEU A 58 -9.90 7.62 -5.73
CA LEU A 58 -10.63 7.96 -4.50
C LEU A 58 -11.09 9.42 -4.60
N SER A 59 -11.73 9.75 -5.71
CA SER A 59 -12.23 11.08 -6.01
C SER A 59 -13.75 11.13 -5.81
N GLY A 60 -14.28 12.28 -5.40
CA GLY A 60 -15.72 12.44 -5.15
C GLY A 60 -16.58 12.34 -6.42
N ASP A 61 -15.95 12.47 -7.59
CA ASP A 61 -16.53 12.37 -8.93
C ASP A 61 -16.22 11.03 -9.62
N ASP A 62 -15.80 10.01 -8.87
CA ASP A 62 -15.57 8.67 -9.42
C ASP A 62 -16.87 8.08 -10.00
N THR A 63 -16.80 7.66 -11.26
CA THR A 63 -17.88 7.02 -12.01
C THR A 63 -17.51 5.59 -12.39
N ALA A 64 -18.52 4.78 -12.69
CA ALA A 64 -18.31 3.43 -13.23
C ALA A 64 -17.40 3.42 -14.47
N ALA A 65 -17.50 4.45 -15.33
CA ALA A 65 -16.66 4.58 -16.52
C ALA A 65 -15.18 4.83 -16.16
N ASN A 66 -14.90 5.73 -15.21
CA ASN A 66 -13.53 5.99 -14.76
C ASN A 66 -12.93 4.74 -14.08
N VAL A 67 -13.71 4.05 -13.24
CA VAL A 67 -13.30 2.81 -12.57
C VAL A 67 -13.01 1.70 -13.58
N MET A 68 -13.83 1.57 -14.64
CA MET A 68 -13.59 0.61 -15.71
C MET A 68 -12.27 0.89 -16.44
N ARG A 69 -11.98 2.15 -16.78
CA ARG A 69 -10.67 2.52 -17.38
C ARG A 69 -9.51 2.19 -16.45
N LEU A 70 -9.67 2.45 -15.14
CA LEU A 70 -8.68 2.10 -14.13
C LEU A 70 -8.41 0.58 -14.12
N CYS A 71 -9.45 -0.25 -14.18
CA CYS A 71 -9.34 -1.71 -14.21
C CYS A 71 -8.60 -2.20 -15.46
N HIS A 72 -8.87 -1.62 -16.63
CA HIS A 72 -8.11 -1.90 -17.85
C HIS A 72 -6.62 -1.57 -17.70
N LYS A 73 -6.32 -0.42 -17.07
CA LYS A 73 -4.94 0.00 -16.83
C LYS A 73 -4.23 -0.86 -15.79
N VAL A 74 -4.94 -1.33 -14.76
CA VAL A 74 -4.44 -2.30 -13.77
C VAL A 74 -4.07 -3.63 -14.41
N ALA A 75 -4.91 -4.15 -15.32
CA ALA A 75 -4.67 -5.41 -16.02
C ALA A 75 -3.61 -5.31 -17.13
N ARG A 76 -3.42 -4.12 -17.71
CA ARG A 76 -2.45 -3.85 -18.79
C ARG A 76 -1.69 -2.55 -18.50
N PRO A 77 -0.82 -2.56 -17.47
CA PRO A 77 -0.19 -1.35 -16.97
C PRO A 77 0.81 -0.72 -17.94
N VAL A 78 1.41 -1.53 -18.81
CA VAL A 78 2.41 -1.12 -19.81
C VAL A 78 1.90 -1.39 -21.21
N ARG A 79 2.05 -0.41 -22.11
CA ARG A 79 1.71 -0.53 -23.54
C ARG A 79 2.43 -1.72 -24.19
N GLY A 80 1.73 -2.46 -25.04
CA GLY A 80 2.21 -3.75 -25.56
C GLY A 80 3.47 -3.70 -26.43
N ASP A 81 3.73 -2.57 -27.10
CA ASP A 81 4.96 -2.35 -27.86
C ASP A 81 6.18 -2.10 -26.95
N ILE A 82 6.01 -1.40 -25.81
CA ILE A 82 7.04 -1.27 -24.78
C ILE A 82 7.34 -2.66 -24.22
N VAL A 83 6.30 -3.45 -23.87
CA VAL A 83 6.48 -4.83 -23.38
C VAL A 83 7.26 -5.66 -24.40
N SER A 84 6.94 -5.50 -25.69
CA SER A 84 7.60 -6.24 -26.78
C SER A 84 9.06 -5.82 -26.99
N ALA A 85 9.34 -4.52 -26.96
CA ALA A 85 10.70 -3.99 -27.08
C ALA A 85 11.59 -4.39 -25.89
N LEU A 86 11.00 -4.54 -24.69
CA LEU A 86 11.71 -5.02 -23.50
C LEU A 86 11.87 -6.55 -23.48
N GLY A 87 11.10 -7.31 -24.28
CA GLY A 87 11.13 -8.78 -24.28
C GLY A 87 10.59 -9.42 -22.99
N VAL A 88 9.59 -8.80 -22.36
CA VAL A 88 9.08 -9.19 -21.02
C VAL A 88 7.63 -9.70 -21.02
N GLN A 89 7.11 -10.13 -22.16
CA GLN A 89 5.73 -10.62 -22.32
C GLN A 89 5.39 -11.73 -21.33
N GLU A 90 6.33 -12.69 -21.16
CA GLU A 90 6.18 -13.85 -20.28
C GLU A 90 6.06 -13.49 -18.79
N LEU A 91 6.45 -12.27 -18.40
CA LEU A 91 6.31 -11.82 -17.01
C LEU A 91 4.86 -11.52 -16.63
N GLY A 92 3.96 -11.32 -17.61
CA GLY A 92 2.53 -11.10 -17.36
C GLY A 92 2.24 -9.97 -16.36
N VAL A 93 3.01 -8.87 -16.41
CA VAL A 93 2.97 -7.82 -15.38
C VAL A 93 1.60 -7.14 -15.32
N THR A 94 0.95 -7.26 -14.18
CA THR A 94 -0.25 -6.51 -13.79
C THR A 94 0.05 -5.63 -12.58
N CYS A 95 -0.82 -4.68 -12.23
CA CYS A 95 -0.75 -4.01 -10.94
C CYS A 95 -1.17 -4.96 -9.80
N GLY A 96 -0.74 -4.68 -8.58
CA GLY A 96 -1.01 -5.50 -7.40
C GLY A 96 -2.49 -5.52 -6.99
N ALA A 97 -3.19 -4.40 -7.15
CA ALA A 97 -4.63 -4.28 -6.95
C ALA A 97 -5.20 -3.05 -7.66
N VAL A 98 -6.53 -2.97 -7.72
CA VAL A 98 -7.27 -1.71 -7.90
C VAL A 98 -7.80 -1.26 -6.55
N CYS A 99 -7.72 0.03 -6.22
CA CYS A 99 -8.24 0.57 -4.96
C CYS A 99 -9.30 1.65 -5.22
N VAL A 100 -10.51 1.46 -4.66
CA VAL A 100 -11.68 2.32 -4.90
C VAL A 100 -12.46 2.61 -3.62
N TYR A 101 -13.44 3.52 -3.69
CA TYR A 101 -14.46 3.66 -2.64
C TYR A 101 -15.41 2.45 -2.62
N PRO A 102 -16.03 2.12 -1.46
CA PRO A 102 -16.94 0.98 -1.32
C PRO A 102 -18.04 0.95 -2.38
N SER A 103 -18.66 2.10 -2.69
CA SER A 103 -19.74 2.22 -3.68
C SER A 103 -19.32 1.89 -5.12
N ARG A 104 -18.02 1.79 -5.40
CA ARG A 104 -17.45 1.45 -6.70
C ARG A 104 -16.89 0.03 -6.75
N VAL A 105 -16.93 -0.73 -5.64
CA VAL A 105 -16.46 -2.12 -5.60
C VAL A 105 -17.19 -2.99 -6.64
N PRO A 106 -18.54 -2.95 -6.76
CA PRO A 106 -19.24 -3.75 -7.77
C PRO A 106 -18.80 -3.41 -9.20
N ASP A 107 -18.56 -2.13 -9.50
CA ASP A 107 -18.08 -1.69 -10.82
C ASP A 107 -16.71 -2.27 -11.13
N ALA A 108 -15.78 -2.23 -10.17
CA ALA A 108 -14.43 -2.75 -10.34
C ALA A 108 -14.40 -4.28 -10.51
N VAL A 109 -15.17 -5.00 -9.68
CA VAL A 109 -15.31 -6.46 -9.76
C VAL A 109 -15.89 -6.86 -11.13
N ALA A 110 -16.97 -6.21 -11.56
CA ALA A 110 -17.60 -6.48 -12.85
C ALA A 110 -16.66 -6.17 -14.03
N ALA A 111 -15.94 -5.05 -13.97
CA ALA A 111 -14.98 -4.66 -15.00
C ALA A 111 -13.83 -5.66 -15.13
N LEU A 112 -13.18 -6.04 -14.02
CA LEU A 112 -12.08 -7.01 -14.01
C LEU A 112 -12.53 -8.38 -14.51
N LYS A 113 -13.72 -8.85 -14.10
CA LYS A 113 -14.31 -10.09 -14.61
C LYS A 113 -14.53 -10.05 -16.11
N LYS A 114 -15.11 -8.95 -16.62
CA LYS A 114 -15.41 -8.78 -18.05
C LYS A 114 -14.15 -8.83 -18.93
N ILE A 115 -13.01 -8.36 -18.43
CA ILE A 115 -11.75 -8.32 -19.19
C ILE A 115 -10.84 -9.53 -18.92
N GLY A 116 -11.32 -10.55 -18.19
CA GLY A 116 -10.54 -11.75 -17.87
C GLY A 116 -9.45 -11.55 -16.82
N ALA A 117 -9.53 -10.50 -16.00
CA ALA A 117 -8.53 -10.12 -14.99
C ALA A 117 -9.04 -10.27 -13.55
N ALA A 118 -9.99 -11.17 -13.31
CA ALA A 118 -10.59 -11.40 -11.98
C ALA A 118 -9.60 -11.92 -10.91
N HIS A 119 -8.39 -12.31 -11.31
CA HIS A 119 -7.31 -12.68 -10.38
C HIS A 119 -6.67 -11.47 -9.69
N ILE A 120 -6.89 -10.25 -10.21
CA ILE A 120 -6.39 -9.02 -9.58
C ILE A 120 -7.37 -8.59 -8.49
N PRO A 121 -6.93 -8.42 -7.24
CA PRO A 121 -7.84 -8.08 -6.15
C PRO A 121 -8.39 -6.65 -6.27
N VAL A 122 -9.65 -6.49 -5.87
CA VAL A 122 -10.28 -5.20 -5.62
C VAL A 122 -10.10 -4.85 -4.14
N ALA A 123 -9.43 -3.73 -3.89
CA ALA A 123 -9.31 -3.13 -2.57
C ALA A 123 -10.34 -2.01 -2.39
N ALA A 124 -10.97 -1.96 -1.22
CA ALA A 124 -11.85 -0.85 -0.83
C ALA A 124 -11.28 -0.10 0.37
N VAL A 125 -11.34 1.23 0.36
CA VAL A 125 -11.16 1.99 1.60
C VAL A 125 -12.44 1.92 2.43
N ALA A 126 -12.32 1.78 3.75
CA ALA A 126 -13.48 1.67 4.63
C ALA A 126 -13.26 2.43 5.94
N THR A 127 -14.16 2.24 6.90
CA THR A 127 -14.07 2.71 8.28
C THR A 127 -14.06 4.22 8.41
N GLY A 128 -14.97 4.89 7.71
CA GLY A 128 -15.12 6.34 7.78
C GLY A 128 -13.99 7.09 7.07
N PHE A 129 -13.44 6.49 6.00
CA PHE A 129 -12.37 7.08 5.23
C PHE A 129 -12.78 8.47 4.69
N PRO A 130 -11.89 9.48 4.72
CA PRO A 130 -10.50 9.42 5.19
C PRO A 130 -10.32 9.78 6.67
N SER A 131 -11.36 10.14 7.43
CA SER A 131 -11.20 10.70 8.77
C SER A 131 -11.07 9.63 9.87
N GLY A 132 -11.76 8.50 9.73
CA GLY A 132 -11.85 7.48 10.78
C GLY A 132 -12.73 7.86 11.97
N GLN A 133 -13.45 9.00 11.91
CA GLN A 133 -14.15 9.62 13.04
C GLN A 133 -15.62 9.19 13.21
N TYR A 134 -16.06 8.19 12.47
CA TYR A 134 -17.43 7.68 12.56
C TYR A 134 -17.55 6.64 13.68
N SER A 135 -18.78 6.39 14.14
CA SER A 135 -19.03 5.37 15.17
C SER A 135 -18.44 4.01 14.77
N LEU A 136 -17.94 3.24 15.74
CA LEU A 136 -17.39 1.91 15.44
C LEU A 136 -18.43 1.02 14.74
N LYS A 137 -19.71 1.10 15.14
CA LYS A 137 -20.80 0.34 14.52
C LYS A 137 -20.88 0.58 13.01
N THR A 138 -20.90 1.84 12.57
CA THR A 138 -20.97 2.16 11.14
C THR A 138 -19.68 1.79 10.41
N ARG A 139 -18.52 2.00 11.06
CA ARG A 139 -17.22 1.61 10.48
C ARG A 139 -17.12 0.11 10.22
N LEU A 140 -17.60 -0.73 11.14
CA LEU A 140 -17.66 -2.19 10.95
C LEU A 140 -18.64 -2.59 9.84
N GLU A 141 -19.77 -1.90 9.73
CA GLU A 141 -20.75 -2.19 8.69
C GLU A 141 -20.24 -1.85 7.29
N GLU A 142 -19.52 -0.73 7.13
CA GLU A 142 -18.85 -0.39 5.86
C GLU A 142 -17.92 -1.51 5.38
N ILE A 143 -17.18 -2.16 6.30
CA ILE A 143 -16.31 -3.29 5.97
C ILE A 143 -17.15 -4.45 5.44
N ARG A 144 -18.20 -4.85 6.17
CA ARG A 144 -19.04 -5.99 5.78
C ARG A 144 -19.71 -5.78 4.42
N LEU A 145 -20.21 -4.57 4.17
CA LEU A 145 -20.81 -4.20 2.89
C LEU A 145 -19.78 -4.26 1.76
N ALA A 146 -18.59 -3.68 1.94
CA ALA A 146 -17.55 -3.72 0.92
C ALA A 146 -17.10 -5.17 0.60
N VAL A 147 -16.99 -6.03 1.61
CA VAL A 147 -16.69 -7.47 1.43
C VAL A 147 -17.84 -8.16 0.68
N ALA A 148 -19.10 -7.91 1.05
CA ALA A 148 -20.27 -8.46 0.39
C ALA A 148 -20.37 -8.03 -1.09
N ASP A 149 -19.94 -6.80 -1.41
CA ASP A 149 -19.85 -6.28 -2.76
C ASP A 149 -18.67 -6.88 -3.57
N GLY A 150 -17.81 -7.67 -2.94
CA GLY A 150 -16.73 -8.44 -3.59
C GLY A 150 -15.33 -7.87 -3.42
N ALA A 151 -15.10 -6.95 -2.47
CA ALA A 151 -13.75 -6.50 -2.15
C ALA A 151 -12.93 -7.65 -1.52
N ALA A 152 -11.81 -7.99 -2.14
CA ALA A 152 -10.87 -8.99 -1.64
C ALA A 152 -9.88 -8.42 -0.62
N GLU A 153 -9.77 -7.08 -0.57
CA GLU A 153 -8.91 -6.38 0.38
C GLU A 153 -9.63 -5.14 0.93
N ILE A 154 -9.43 -4.84 2.21
CA ILE A 154 -10.02 -3.68 2.88
C ILE A 154 -8.90 -2.84 3.51
N ASP A 155 -8.84 -1.58 3.13
CA ASP A 155 -7.95 -0.58 3.69
C ASP A 155 -8.70 0.21 4.78
N ILE A 156 -8.52 -0.17 6.06
CA ILE A 156 -9.18 0.47 7.21
C ILE A 156 -8.35 1.64 7.75
N VAL A 157 -8.98 2.63 8.37
CA VAL A 157 -8.37 3.76 9.07
C VAL A 157 -8.49 3.53 10.56
N ILE A 158 -7.36 3.55 11.28
CA ILE A 158 -7.35 3.38 12.73
C ILE A 158 -7.99 4.57 13.44
N ASN A 159 -8.38 4.38 14.70
CA ASN A 159 -8.79 5.48 15.56
C ASN A 159 -7.57 6.32 16.00
N ARG A 160 -7.33 7.41 15.27
CA ARG A 160 -6.18 8.31 15.48
C ARG A 160 -6.24 9.01 16.83
N GLU A 161 -7.43 9.37 17.30
CA GLU A 161 -7.63 10.04 18.58
C GLU A 161 -7.15 9.14 19.72
N ARG A 162 -7.57 7.88 19.73
CA ARG A 162 -7.10 6.89 20.73
C ARG A 162 -5.60 6.67 20.67
N ALA A 163 -5.03 6.55 19.47
CA ALA A 163 -3.59 6.42 19.30
C ALA A 163 -2.81 7.66 19.83
N LEU A 164 -3.32 8.87 19.59
CA LEU A 164 -2.74 10.12 20.08
C LEU A 164 -2.83 10.26 21.60
N CYS A 165 -3.91 9.78 22.20
CA CYS A 165 -4.10 9.72 23.64
C CYS A 165 -3.33 8.57 24.32
N GLY A 166 -2.66 7.70 23.55
CA GLY A 166 -1.94 6.53 24.07
C GLY A 166 -2.87 5.40 24.52
N ASP A 167 -4.15 5.44 24.16
CA ASP A 167 -5.13 4.39 24.43
C ASP A 167 -4.99 3.25 23.41
N TRP A 168 -3.89 2.51 23.54
CA TRP A 168 -3.53 1.42 22.63
C TRP A 168 -4.45 0.20 22.76
N GLN A 169 -5.10 0.02 23.92
CA GLN A 169 -6.08 -1.03 24.14
C GLN A 169 -7.29 -0.82 23.23
N THR A 170 -7.89 0.38 23.23
CA THR A 170 -9.02 0.67 22.35
C THR A 170 -8.64 0.54 20.87
N VAL A 171 -7.44 0.98 20.47
CA VAL A 171 -6.97 0.80 19.08
C VAL A 171 -6.87 -0.69 18.72
N TYR A 172 -6.30 -1.52 19.60
CA TYR A 172 -6.21 -2.97 19.40
C TYR A 172 -7.60 -3.60 19.26
N ASP A 173 -8.51 -3.32 20.20
CA ASP A 173 -9.85 -3.90 20.25
C ASP A 173 -10.66 -3.54 19.00
N GLU A 174 -10.62 -2.26 18.58
CA GLU A 174 -11.28 -1.83 17.35
C GLU A 174 -10.70 -2.53 16.10
N VAL A 175 -9.37 -2.62 15.99
CA VAL A 175 -8.74 -3.26 14.82
C VAL A 175 -9.01 -4.77 14.80
N ARG A 176 -9.11 -5.44 15.96
CA ARG A 176 -9.52 -6.85 16.01
C ARG A 176 -10.95 -7.06 15.52
N LEU A 177 -11.88 -6.20 15.91
CA LEU A 177 -13.25 -6.23 15.41
C LEU A 177 -13.31 -5.96 13.90
N MET A 178 -12.47 -5.04 13.40
CA MET A 178 -12.35 -4.79 11.95
C MET A 178 -11.76 -6.00 11.20
N ARG A 179 -10.77 -6.69 11.77
CA ARG A 179 -10.21 -7.94 11.22
C ARG A 179 -11.29 -9.01 11.13
N GLU A 180 -12.09 -9.18 12.18
CA GLU A 180 -13.22 -10.10 12.17
C GLU A 180 -14.25 -9.73 11.07
N ALA A 181 -14.63 -8.45 10.99
CA ALA A 181 -15.57 -7.97 9.98
C ALA A 181 -15.08 -8.15 8.54
N CYS A 182 -13.75 -8.20 8.31
CA CYS A 182 -13.18 -8.45 6.99
C CYS A 182 -13.35 -9.91 6.53
N GLY A 183 -13.65 -10.87 7.41
CA GLY A 183 -13.79 -12.29 7.05
C GLY A 183 -12.53 -12.83 6.37
N ASP A 184 -12.65 -13.24 5.10
CA ASP A 184 -11.50 -13.70 4.30
C ASP A 184 -10.69 -12.55 3.69
N ALA A 185 -11.29 -11.37 3.46
CA ALA A 185 -10.64 -10.25 2.79
C ALA A 185 -9.41 -9.75 3.57
N HIS A 186 -8.31 -9.47 2.86
CA HIS A 186 -7.07 -8.96 3.43
C HIS A 186 -7.25 -7.57 4.03
N MET A 187 -6.87 -7.36 5.30
CA MET A 187 -6.98 -6.06 5.96
C MET A 187 -5.64 -5.32 5.95
N LYS A 188 -5.67 -4.10 5.44
CA LYS A 188 -4.55 -3.15 5.49
C LYS A 188 -4.91 -2.01 6.45
N THR A 189 -4.14 -1.82 7.51
CA THR A 189 -4.42 -0.79 8.52
C THR A 189 -3.69 0.50 8.18
N ILE A 190 -4.43 1.51 7.74
CA ILE A 190 -3.95 2.87 7.53
C ILE A 190 -3.72 3.53 8.89
N LEU A 191 -2.46 3.84 9.19
CA LEU A 191 -2.08 4.48 10.46
C LEU A 191 -2.26 6.00 10.44
N ALA A 192 -2.32 6.62 9.25
CA ALA A 192 -2.32 8.07 9.06
C ALA A 192 -1.12 8.74 9.75
N VAL A 193 0.06 8.22 9.44
CA VAL A 193 1.35 8.56 10.07
C VAL A 193 1.68 10.05 10.16
N GLY A 194 1.16 10.88 9.25
CA GLY A 194 1.35 12.34 9.29
C GLY A 194 0.64 13.03 10.44
N GLU A 195 -0.33 12.36 11.06
CA GLU A 195 -1.20 12.88 12.12
C GLU A 195 -0.96 12.19 13.46
N LEU A 196 -0.04 11.22 13.56
CA LEU A 196 0.25 10.49 14.81
C LEU A 196 1.23 11.21 15.75
N GLY A 197 1.67 12.41 15.38
CA GLY A 197 2.51 13.30 16.20
C GLY A 197 3.99 12.91 16.28
N SER A 198 4.32 11.62 16.42
CA SER A 198 5.72 11.16 16.55
C SER A 198 5.98 9.83 15.86
N LEU A 199 7.24 9.59 15.48
CA LEU A 199 7.66 8.29 14.96
C LEU A 199 7.55 7.16 16.00
N ALA A 200 7.61 7.49 17.30
CA ALA A 200 7.35 6.51 18.35
C ALA A 200 5.89 6.04 18.31
N ASN A 201 4.93 6.96 18.17
CA ASN A 201 3.51 6.61 18.00
C ASN A 201 3.27 5.81 16.71
N VAL A 202 3.96 6.14 15.61
CA VAL A 202 3.89 5.35 14.37
C VAL A 202 4.35 3.90 14.61
N TYR A 203 5.46 3.70 15.33
CA TYR A 203 5.94 2.36 15.66
C TYR A 203 4.96 1.62 16.59
N LYS A 204 4.45 2.28 17.63
CA LYS A 204 3.47 1.73 18.57
C LYS A 204 2.19 1.31 17.85
N ALA A 205 1.61 2.19 17.03
CA ALA A 205 0.44 1.88 16.21
C ALA A 205 0.69 0.71 15.25
N SER A 206 1.90 0.62 14.68
CA SER A 206 2.29 -0.52 13.83
C SER A 206 2.24 -1.84 14.60
N LEU A 207 2.87 -1.90 15.78
CA LEU A 207 2.83 -3.09 16.64
C LEU A 207 1.39 -3.47 17.00
N VAL A 208 0.61 -2.51 17.49
CA VAL A 208 -0.77 -2.72 17.93
C VAL A 208 -1.63 -3.29 16.79
N CYS A 209 -1.54 -2.72 15.59
CA CYS A 209 -2.29 -3.21 14.44
C CYS A 209 -1.86 -4.63 14.02
N MET A 210 -0.56 -4.93 14.07
CA MET A 210 -0.06 -6.28 13.77
C MET A 210 -0.51 -7.31 14.79
N MET A 211 -0.45 -7.00 16.09
CA MET A 211 -1.00 -7.84 17.16
C MET A 211 -2.51 -8.05 16.96
N ALA A 212 -3.24 -7.03 16.51
CA ALA A 212 -4.66 -7.12 16.22
C ALA A 212 -4.99 -7.92 14.93
N GLY A 213 -3.99 -8.44 14.20
CA GLY A 213 -4.20 -9.28 13.02
C GLY A 213 -4.21 -8.51 11.69
N ALA A 214 -3.53 -7.36 11.60
CA ALA A 214 -3.31 -6.69 10.32
C ALA A 214 -2.50 -7.58 9.35
N ASP A 215 -2.97 -7.70 8.11
CA ASP A 215 -2.22 -8.37 7.03
C ASP A 215 -1.18 -7.41 6.43
N PHE A 216 -1.50 -6.12 6.41
CA PHE A 216 -0.60 -5.04 6.03
C PHE A 216 -0.73 -3.86 7.00
N ILE A 217 0.38 -3.17 7.25
CA ILE A 217 0.35 -1.81 7.78
C ILE A 217 0.58 -0.79 6.65
N LYS A 218 -0.28 0.21 6.58
CA LYS A 218 -0.30 1.25 5.53
C LYS A 218 -0.02 2.62 6.13
N THR A 219 0.79 3.42 5.46
CA THR A 219 1.24 4.71 6.01
C THR A 219 0.08 5.70 6.16
N SER A 220 -0.61 6.04 5.07
CA SER A 220 -1.47 7.23 5.00
C SER A 220 -2.72 6.97 4.17
N THR A 221 -3.76 7.79 4.33
CA THR A 221 -4.94 7.72 3.45
C THR A 221 -4.66 8.30 2.07
N GLY A 222 -3.64 9.14 1.94
CA GLY A 222 -3.37 9.91 0.73
C GLY A 222 -4.12 11.25 0.71
N LYS A 223 -4.82 11.59 1.81
CA LYS A 223 -5.60 12.82 1.96
C LYS A 223 -5.02 13.77 3.02
N GLU A 224 -4.06 13.32 3.81
CA GLU A 224 -3.37 14.14 4.81
C GLU A 224 -2.36 15.10 4.16
N GLY A 225 -1.94 16.15 4.88
CA GLY A 225 -0.89 17.06 4.43
C GLY A 225 0.49 16.40 4.34
N VAL A 226 0.80 15.49 5.28
CA VAL A 226 2.02 14.67 5.27
C VAL A 226 1.63 13.21 5.07
N ASN A 227 2.13 12.61 4.00
CA ASN A 227 1.84 11.21 3.64
C ASN A 227 3.07 10.30 3.87
N ALA A 228 3.30 9.32 3.00
CA ALA A 228 4.45 8.44 3.08
C ALA A 228 5.77 9.23 2.93
N ILE A 229 6.62 9.15 3.96
CA ILE A 229 8.00 9.64 3.93
C ILE A 229 8.96 8.54 4.40
N LEU A 230 10.20 8.56 3.93
CA LEU A 230 11.17 7.50 4.22
C LEU A 230 11.46 7.30 5.72
N PRO A 231 11.54 8.33 6.59
CA PRO A 231 11.69 8.12 8.03
C PRO A 231 10.57 7.25 8.62
N VAL A 232 9.32 7.47 8.20
CA VAL A 232 8.19 6.62 8.58
C VAL A 232 8.36 5.21 8.04
N GLY A 233 8.78 5.09 6.78
CA GLY A 233 9.05 3.79 6.15
C GLY A 233 10.06 2.96 6.94
N VAL A 234 11.18 3.55 7.35
CA VAL A 234 12.20 2.89 8.18
C VAL A 234 11.61 2.39 9.49
N VAL A 235 10.82 3.22 10.17
CA VAL A 235 10.20 2.90 11.46
C VAL A 235 9.20 1.75 11.33
N MET A 236 8.30 1.82 10.35
CA MET A 236 7.29 0.78 10.11
C MET A 236 7.91 -0.53 9.65
N CYS A 237 8.92 -0.50 8.76
CA CYS A 237 9.64 -1.71 8.35
C CYS A 237 10.37 -2.37 9.52
N ARG A 238 10.96 -1.58 10.43
CA ARG A 238 11.60 -2.12 11.63
C ARG A 238 10.60 -2.68 12.63
N ALA A 239 9.39 -2.12 12.72
CA ALA A 239 8.31 -2.71 13.49
C ALA A 239 7.90 -4.07 12.92
N ILE A 240 7.71 -4.17 11.59
CA ILE A 240 7.41 -5.44 10.90
C ILE A 240 8.53 -6.47 11.17
N ARG A 241 9.80 -6.07 11.05
CA ARG A 241 10.93 -6.96 11.32
C ARG A 241 10.89 -7.50 12.74
N ALA A 242 10.75 -6.62 13.74
CA ALA A 242 10.71 -7.02 15.14
C ALA A 242 9.49 -7.93 15.45
N TYR A 243 8.34 -7.65 14.82
CA TYR A 243 7.15 -8.50 14.90
C TYR A 243 7.38 -9.89 14.31
N HIS A 244 7.97 -9.98 13.13
CA HIS A 244 8.30 -11.26 12.50
C HIS A 244 9.36 -12.03 13.30
N GLU A 245 10.41 -11.37 13.81
CA GLU A 245 11.43 -12.01 14.64
C GLU A 245 10.84 -12.60 15.94
N ARG A 246 9.85 -11.94 16.54
CA ARG A 246 9.22 -12.39 17.79
C ARG A 246 8.12 -13.43 17.59
N THR A 247 7.35 -13.33 16.52
CA THR A 247 6.12 -14.13 16.32
C THR A 247 6.22 -15.17 15.21
N GLY A 248 7.18 -15.03 14.30
CA GLY A 248 7.28 -15.84 13.07
C GLY A 248 6.34 -15.41 11.94
N TYR A 249 5.37 -14.52 12.20
CA TYR A 249 4.41 -14.09 11.18
C TYR A 249 4.88 -12.88 10.39
N ARG A 250 4.65 -12.92 9.08
CA ARG A 250 5.00 -11.82 8.17
C ARG A 250 3.80 -10.91 7.95
N VAL A 251 4.05 -9.61 8.04
CA VAL A 251 3.06 -8.56 7.74
C VAL A 251 3.58 -7.73 6.59
N GLY A 252 2.69 -7.36 5.66
CA GLY A 252 3.01 -6.55 4.52
C GLY A 252 3.15 -5.05 4.85
N PHE A 253 3.82 -4.31 3.96
CA PHE A 253 3.98 -2.87 4.08
C PHE A 253 3.38 -2.16 2.87
N LYS A 254 2.62 -1.08 3.11
CA LYS A 254 2.04 -0.26 2.03
C LYS A 254 2.28 1.23 2.25
N PRO A 255 3.33 1.83 1.65
CA PRO A 255 3.44 3.28 1.59
C PRO A 255 2.40 3.83 0.61
N ALA A 256 1.72 4.90 1.02
CA ALA A 256 0.67 5.53 0.24
C ALA A 256 0.69 7.06 0.38
N GLY A 257 0.40 7.75 -0.73
CA GLY A 257 0.36 9.20 -0.84
C GLY A 257 1.75 9.83 -1.05
N GLY A 258 1.84 10.78 -2.00
CA GLY A 258 3.07 11.52 -2.29
C GLY A 258 4.09 10.82 -3.19
N ILE A 259 3.92 9.54 -3.50
CA ILE A 259 4.82 8.76 -4.37
C ILE A 259 4.39 8.95 -5.83
N ARG A 260 5.14 9.75 -6.59
CA ARG A 260 4.73 10.19 -7.93
C ARG A 260 5.72 9.83 -9.03
N SER A 261 7.00 9.62 -8.69
CA SER A 261 8.03 9.34 -9.69
C SER A 261 8.53 7.90 -9.66
N ALA A 262 8.99 7.43 -10.82
CA ALA A 262 9.70 6.18 -10.97
C ALA A 262 10.88 6.08 -9.98
N LYS A 263 11.62 7.18 -9.80
CA LYS A 263 12.71 7.26 -8.82
C LYS A 263 12.23 6.98 -7.40
N ASP A 264 11.13 7.60 -6.96
CA ASP A 264 10.57 7.38 -5.62
C ASP A 264 10.24 5.90 -5.41
N SER A 265 9.60 5.26 -6.39
CA SER A 265 9.24 3.84 -6.31
C SER A 265 10.45 2.93 -6.12
N LEU A 266 11.57 3.24 -6.78
CA LEU A 266 12.82 2.51 -6.61
C LEU A 266 13.39 2.70 -5.20
N VAL A 267 13.34 3.92 -4.64
CA VAL A 267 13.82 4.18 -3.28
C VAL A 267 13.00 3.40 -2.24
N TRP A 268 11.68 3.29 -2.42
CA TRP A 268 10.84 2.46 -1.56
C TRP A 268 11.16 0.96 -1.69
N LEU A 269 11.40 0.45 -2.90
CA LEU A 269 11.85 -0.94 -3.08
C LEU A 269 13.22 -1.20 -2.45
N ILE A 270 14.15 -0.24 -2.51
CA ILE A 270 15.46 -0.33 -1.85
C ILE A 270 15.26 -0.40 -0.33
N LEU A 271 14.41 0.45 0.25
CA LEU A 271 14.08 0.41 1.67
C LEU A 271 13.57 -0.98 2.07
N MET A 272 12.62 -1.54 1.32
CA MET A 272 12.09 -2.89 1.58
C MET A 272 13.18 -3.95 1.52
N LYS A 273 14.02 -3.90 0.49
CA LYS A 273 15.13 -4.84 0.32
C LYS A 273 16.10 -4.78 1.49
N GLU A 274 16.44 -3.59 1.97
CA GLU A 274 17.45 -3.42 3.02
C GLU A 274 16.91 -3.66 4.43
N GLU A 275 15.66 -3.28 4.74
CA GLU A 275 15.13 -3.46 6.09
C GLU A 275 14.45 -4.82 6.31
N LEU A 276 13.84 -5.40 5.26
CA LEU A 276 13.02 -6.62 5.35
C LEU A 276 13.49 -7.77 4.44
N GLY A 277 14.27 -7.47 3.39
CA GLY A 277 14.84 -8.48 2.51
C GLY A 277 13.94 -8.89 1.34
N ASN A 278 14.43 -9.83 0.52
CA ASN A 278 13.79 -10.20 -0.76
C ASN A 278 12.40 -10.82 -0.59
N ALA A 279 12.11 -11.45 0.55
CA ALA A 279 10.81 -12.06 0.81
C ALA A 279 9.65 -11.03 0.84
N TRP A 280 9.96 -9.74 1.04
CA TRP A 280 9.00 -8.66 0.98
C TRP A 280 8.95 -7.93 -0.38
N LEU A 281 9.80 -8.28 -1.35
CA LEU A 281 9.85 -7.62 -2.66
C LEU A 281 8.86 -8.21 -3.67
N ASN A 282 7.60 -8.32 -3.28
CA ASN A 282 6.52 -8.83 -4.14
C ASN A 282 5.16 -8.25 -3.71
N SER A 283 4.16 -8.41 -4.58
CA SER A 283 2.82 -7.87 -4.39
C SER A 283 2.06 -8.45 -3.18
N THR A 284 2.48 -9.58 -2.62
CA THR A 284 1.81 -10.16 -1.44
C THR A 284 2.31 -9.59 -0.12
N MET A 285 3.44 -8.88 -0.14
CA MET A 285 4.12 -8.34 1.06
C MET A 285 4.46 -6.85 0.95
N PHE A 286 4.41 -6.28 -0.24
CA PHE A 286 4.68 -4.86 -0.47
C PHE A 286 3.73 -4.30 -1.52
N ARG A 287 3.08 -3.19 -1.18
CA ARG A 287 2.19 -2.46 -2.09
C ARG A 287 2.53 -0.97 -2.12
N ILE A 288 2.30 -0.27 -3.23
CA ILE A 288 2.44 1.18 -3.33
C ILE A 288 1.07 1.77 -3.63
N GLY A 289 0.50 2.51 -2.68
CA GLY A 289 -0.76 3.22 -2.91
C GLY A 289 -0.53 4.49 -3.72
N ALA A 290 -0.86 4.46 -5.01
CA ALA A 290 -0.63 5.58 -5.92
C ALA A 290 -1.70 5.67 -7.03
N SER A 291 -1.94 6.89 -7.51
CA SER A 291 -2.82 7.17 -8.65
C SER A 291 -2.04 7.53 -9.91
N SER A 292 -1.02 8.39 -9.81
CA SER A 292 -0.26 8.90 -10.97
C SER A 292 1.10 8.23 -11.21
N LEU A 293 1.59 7.42 -10.25
CA LEU A 293 2.93 6.81 -10.33
C LEU A 293 3.10 5.92 -11.57
N LEU A 294 2.07 5.15 -11.93
CA LEU A 294 2.14 4.21 -13.04
C LEU A 294 2.48 4.90 -14.37
N GLY A 295 1.89 6.06 -14.62
CA GLY A 295 2.17 6.85 -15.82
C GLY A 295 3.63 7.29 -15.91
N ASP A 296 4.22 7.70 -14.78
CA ASP A 296 5.64 8.07 -14.74
C ASP A 296 6.56 6.88 -14.99
N ILE A 297 6.26 5.72 -14.38
CA ILE A 297 7.03 4.51 -14.62
C ILE A 297 6.95 4.10 -16.10
N GLU A 298 5.76 4.10 -16.69
CA GLU A 298 5.58 3.75 -18.10
C GLU A 298 6.35 4.69 -19.03
N ARG A 299 6.40 6.00 -18.74
CA ARG A 299 7.25 6.96 -19.46
C ARG A 299 8.73 6.61 -19.39
N GLN A 300 9.24 6.19 -18.23
CA GLN A 300 10.65 5.78 -18.09
C GLN A 300 10.94 4.47 -18.84
N LEU A 301 10.02 3.51 -18.82
CA LEU A 301 10.15 2.27 -19.58
C LEU A 301 10.11 2.53 -21.09
N PHE A 302 9.26 3.45 -21.55
CA PHE A 302 9.23 3.90 -22.93
C PHE A 302 10.58 4.48 -23.37
N HIS A 303 11.13 5.41 -22.57
CA HIS A 303 12.44 6.00 -22.85
C HIS A 303 13.55 4.93 -22.89
N HIS A 304 13.51 3.96 -21.98
CA HIS A 304 14.45 2.84 -22.00
C HIS A 304 14.33 1.99 -23.27
N ALA A 305 13.11 1.69 -23.71
CA ALA A 305 12.85 0.85 -24.87
C ALA A 305 13.21 1.53 -26.21
N PHE A 306 12.95 2.82 -26.34
CA PHE A 306 13.03 3.52 -27.64
C PHE A 306 14.09 4.62 -27.71
N GLY A 307 14.79 4.92 -26.61
CA GLY A 307 15.85 5.94 -26.58
C GLY A 307 15.36 7.38 -26.71
N ARG A 308 14.04 7.63 -26.58
CA ARG A 308 13.42 8.96 -26.64
C ARG A 308 12.26 9.07 -25.65
N TYR A 309 11.91 10.29 -25.25
CA TYR A 309 10.70 10.51 -24.46
C TYR A 309 9.44 10.38 -25.34
N ALA A 310 8.37 9.86 -24.74
CA ALA A 310 7.06 9.77 -25.38
C ALA A 310 6.46 11.18 -25.55
N ALA A 311 5.85 11.44 -26.70
CA ALA A 311 4.96 12.59 -26.85
C ALA A 311 3.68 12.39 -26.01
N ALA A 312 3.03 13.48 -25.61
CA ALA A 312 1.80 13.41 -24.80
C ALA A 312 0.70 12.55 -25.44
N ALA A 313 0.59 12.56 -26.77
CA ALA A 313 -0.37 11.76 -27.52
C ALA A 313 -0.06 10.25 -27.54
N GLU A 314 1.19 9.84 -27.25
CA GLU A 314 1.60 8.43 -27.25
C GLU A 314 1.27 7.72 -25.94
N LEU A 315 1.22 8.47 -24.83
CA LEU A 315 0.84 7.96 -23.51
C LEU A 315 -0.30 8.83 -22.91
N PRO A 316 -1.50 8.83 -23.53
CA PRO A 316 -2.59 9.76 -23.20
C PRO A 316 -3.25 9.50 -21.83
N MET A 317 -2.87 8.44 -21.11
CA MET A 317 -3.37 8.11 -19.76
C MET A 317 -2.27 8.13 -18.68
N ALA A 318 -1.15 8.82 -18.94
CA ALA A 318 -0.01 8.93 -18.02
C ALA A 318 -0.01 10.21 -17.16
#